data_AF-A0A850JFL7-F1
#
_entry.id   AF-A0A850JFL7-F1
#
_cell.length_a   1.000
_cell.length_b   1.000
_cell.length_c   1.000
_cell.angle_alpha   90.00
_cell.angle_beta   90.00
_cell.angle_gamma   90.00
#
_symmetry.space_group_name_H-M   'P 1'
#
loop_
_entity.id
_entity.type
_entity.pdbx_description
1 polymer ?
#
loop_
_entity_poly.entity_id
_entity_poly.type
_entity_poly.pdbx_seq_one_letter_code
_entity_poly.pdbx_strand_id
1 'polypeptide(L)'
;LMGALPPPLHARAARSTYRAGFFGGIVSNMPGPPLPMSLVGARLGDVHPILPLADGVPFAVGALSWNGALHISVTAEPGVLPEGAAFPDGLLRAFERLAAAVRTGSGAGSEAQSGTA
;
A
#
# COMPACT_ATOMS: atom_id res chain seq x y z
N LEU A 1 -12.75 18.76 -14.38
CA LEU A 1 -13.16 20.08 -13.85
C LEU A 1 -12.06 20.80 -13.07
N MET A 2 -11.26 20.13 -12.22
CA MET A 2 -10.22 20.84 -11.43
C MET A 2 -9.09 21.47 -12.27
N GLY A 3 -8.68 20.89 -13.39
CA GLY A 3 -7.60 21.46 -14.23
C GLY A 3 -7.93 22.75 -15.02
N ALA A 4 -9.15 23.29 -14.92
CA ALA A 4 -9.58 24.48 -15.67
C ALA A 4 -9.49 25.79 -14.86
N LEU A 5 -9.18 25.71 -13.56
CA LEU A 5 -9.09 26.88 -12.68
C LEU A 5 -7.70 27.53 -12.75
N PRO A 6 -7.60 28.87 -12.64
CA PRO A 6 -6.32 29.55 -12.43
C PRO A 6 -5.52 28.93 -11.27
N PRO A 7 -4.18 28.85 -11.34
CA PRO A 7 -3.34 28.13 -10.37
C PRO A 7 -3.65 28.37 -8.88
N PRO A 8 -3.88 29.60 -8.39
CA PRO A 8 -4.18 29.81 -6.98
C PRO A 8 -5.54 29.23 -6.57
N LEU A 9 -6.53 29.27 -7.46
CA LEU A 9 -7.86 28.71 -7.24
C LEU A 9 -7.84 27.18 -7.31
N HIS A 10 -7.08 26.61 -8.26
CA HIS A 10 -6.86 25.17 -8.32
C HIS A 10 -6.18 24.65 -7.04
N ALA A 11 -5.11 25.31 -6.59
CA ALA A 11 -4.42 24.92 -5.37
C ALA A 11 -5.31 25.02 -4.13
N ARG A 12 -6.18 26.04 -4.06
CA ARG A 12 -7.13 26.20 -2.95
C ARG A 12 -8.23 25.14 -2.98
N ALA A 13 -8.77 24.82 -4.16
CA ALA A 13 -9.74 23.74 -4.34
C ALA A 13 -9.13 22.38 -3.97
N ALA A 14 -7.93 22.06 -4.47
CA ALA A 14 -7.22 20.82 -4.15
C ALA A 14 -7.01 20.66 -2.63
N ARG A 15 -6.55 21.71 -1.93
CA ARG A 15 -6.39 21.71 -0.46
C ARG A 15 -7.70 21.56 0.32
N SER A 16 -8.84 21.90 -0.28
CA SER A 16 -10.14 21.74 0.36
C SER A 16 -10.68 20.30 0.27
N THR A 17 -10.31 19.58 -0.80
CA THR A 17 -10.75 18.20 -1.03
C THR A 17 -9.80 17.18 -0.43
N TYR A 18 -8.51 17.49 -0.32
CA TYR A 18 -7.49 16.60 0.24
C TYR A 18 -7.43 16.70 1.79
N ARG A 19 -8.53 16.30 2.45
CA ARG A 19 -8.71 16.40 3.91
C ARG A 19 -9.47 15.20 4.48
N ALA A 20 -9.38 15.00 5.80
CA ALA A 20 -10.04 13.94 6.58
C ALA A 20 -11.52 13.71 6.25
N GLY A 21 -12.27 14.77 5.94
CA GLY A 21 -13.71 14.69 5.60
C GLY A 21 -14.02 13.86 4.35
N PHE A 22 -12.99 13.50 3.56
CA PHE A 22 -13.13 12.69 2.35
C PHE A 22 -12.40 11.34 2.42
N PHE A 23 -11.46 11.15 3.36
CA PHE A 23 -10.62 9.95 3.42
C PHE A 23 -10.44 9.47 4.87
N GLY A 24 -10.87 8.24 5.16
CA GLY A 24 -10.53 7.55 6.42
C GLY A 24 -9.09 7.01 6.45
N GLY A 25 -8.43 6.98 5.30
CA GLY A 25 -7.06 6.53 5.09
C GLY A 25 -6.74 6.56 3.59
N ILE A 26 -5.46 6.60 3.25
CA ILE A 26 -4.99 6.57 1.86
C ILE A 26 -4.30 5.23 1.60
N VAL A 27 -4.61 4.57 0.49
CA VAL A 27 -3.92 3.33 0.08
C VAL A 27 -3.53 3.45 -1.38
N SER A 28 -2.26 3.23 -1.69
CA SER A 28 -1.74 3.26 -3.06
C SER A 28 -1.00 1.97 -3.38
N ASN A 29 -1.36 1.36 -4.51
CA ASN A 29 -0.69 0.19 -5.06
C ASN A 29 0.11 0.58 -6.30
N MET A 30 1.42 0.37 -6.27
CA MET A 30 2.38 0.74 -7.29
C MET A 30 3.05 -0.51 -7.83
N PRO A 31 2.73 -0.93 -9.07
CA PRO A 31 3.45 -2.02 -9.72
C PRO A 31 4.84 -1.53 -10.13
N GLY A 32 5.90 -2.12 -9.56
CA GLY A 32 7.27 -1.94 -10.02
C GLY A 32 7.79 -3.14 -10.82
N PRO A 33 9.02 -3.03 -11.38
CA PRO A 33 9.61 -4.05 -12.22
C PRO A 33 9.87 -5.37 -11.45
N PRO A 34 9.62 -6.54 -12.07
CA PRO A 34 9.88 -7.83 -11.44
C PRO A 34 11.35 -8.25 -11.49
N LEU A 35 12.18 -7.54 -12.24
CA LEU A 35 13.60 -7.83 -12.46
C LEU A 35 14.50 -6.97 -11.56
N PRO A 36 15.72 -7.42 -11.24
CA PRO A 36 16.70 -6.60 -10.51
C PRO A 36 17.03 -5.31 -11.28
N MET A 37 17.06 -4.19 -10.56
CA MET A 37 17.38 -2.87 -11.12
C MET A 37 18.72 -2.36 -10.59
N SER A 38 19.38 -1.48 -11.34
CA SER A 38 20.61 -0.80 -10.91
C SER A 38 20.59 0.68 -11.24
N LEU A 39 21.31 1.48 -10.47
CA LEU A 39 21.53 2.90 -10.69
C LEU A 39 23.04 3.15 -10.73
N VAL A 40 23.56 3.62 -11.87
CA VAL A 40 25.00 3.89 -12.07
C VAL A 40 25.88 2.68 -11.67
N GLY A 41 25.44 1.46 -12.02
CA GLY A 41 26.13 0.21 -11.71
C GLY A 41 25.92 -0.33 -10.30
N ALA A 42 25.28 0.42 -9.39
CA ALA A 42 24.92 -0.07 -8.06
C ALA A 42 23.56 -0.76 -8.09
N ARG A 43 23.46 -1.98 -7.56
CA ARG A 43 22.19 -2.72 -7.47
C ARG A 43 21.24 -2.02 -6.49
N LEU A 44 20.00 -1.78 -6.92
CA LEU A 44 18.94 -1.33 -6.03
C LEU A 44 18.45 -2.53 -5.20
N GLY A 45 18.52 -2.40 -3.88
CA GLY A 45 18.01 -3.37 -2.92
C GLY A 45 16.52 -3.15 -2.68
N ASP A 46 16.17 -2.90 -1.42
CA ASP A 46 14.79 -2.68 -1.02
C ASP A 46 14.33 -1.27 -1.38
N VAL A 47 13.15 -1.18 -2.01
CA VAL A 47 12.56 0.10 -2.41
C VAL A 47 11.22 0.25 -1.71
N HIS A 48 11.14 1.26 -0.83
CA HIS A 48 9.93 1.53 -0.04
C HIS A 48 9.27 2.83 -0.53
N PRO A 49 7.98 2.80 -0.85
CA PRO A 49 7.27 4.03 -1.21
C PRO A 49 7.07 4.89 0.04
N ILE A 50 7.07 6.21 -0.11
CA ILE A 50 6.68 7.14 0.95
C ILE A 50 5.49 7.93 0.42
N LEU A 51 4.34 7.78 1.06
CA LEU A 51 3.12 8.46 0.64
C LEU A 51 2.90 9.71 1.48
N PRO A 52 2.54 10.85 0.86
CA PRO A 52 2.13 12.02 1.61
C PRO A 52 0.79 11.77 2.31
N LEU A 53 0.66 12.31 3.53
CA LEU A 53 -0.61 12.37 4.24
C LEU A 53 -1.39 13.62 3.85
N ALA A 54 -2.70 13.45 3.68
CA ALA A 54 -3.63 14.56 3.57
C ALA A 54 -3.95 15.12 4.97
N ASP A 55 -4.32 16.40 5.04
CA ASP A 55 -4.57 17.07 6.31
C ASP A 55 -5.71 16.42 7.10
N GLY A 56 -5.42 16.00 8.33
CA GLY A 56 -6.33 15.28 9.23
C GLY A 56 -6.60 13.81 8.86
N VAL A 57 -5.93 13.24 7.85
CA VAL A 57 -6.06 11.81 7.53
C VAL A 57 -5.14 11.00 8.46
N PRO A 58 -5.64 9.94 9.13
CA PRO A 58 -4.90 9.24 10.17
C PRO A 58 -3.68 8.46 9.65
N PHE A 59 -3.77 7.89 8.45
CA PHE A 59 -2.70 7.08 7.87
C PHE A 59 -2.73 6.99 6.33
N ALA A 60 -1.59 6.62 5.76
CA ALA A 60 -1.40 6.24 4.37
C ALA A 60 -0.59 4.94 4.29
N VAL A 61 -1.00 4.03 3.40
CA VAL A 61 -0.31 2.76 3.13
C VAL A 61 0.13 2.71 1.68
N GLY A 62 1.44 2.55 1.48
CA GLY A 62 2.02 2.32 0.16
C GLY A 62 2.37 0.85 -0.03
N ALA A 63 1.92 0.27 -1.13
CA ALA A 63 2.31 -1.07 -1.58
C ALA A 63 3.08 -0.93 -2.89
N LEU A 64 4.34 -1.40 -2.91
CA LEU A 64 5.20 -1.36 -4.10
C LEU A 64 5.76 -2.75 -4.37
N SER A 65 5.50 -3.31 -5.54
CA SER A 65 6.20 -4.51 -5.98
C SER A 65 7.57 -4.15 -6.56
N TRP A 66 8.65 -4.77 -6.10
CA TRP A 66 9.99 -4.52 -6.59
C TRP A 66 10.83 -5.80 -6.56
N ASN A 67 11.46 -6.16 -7.68
CA ASN A 67 12.35 -7.33 -7.76
C ASN A 67 11.71 -8.63 -7.18
N GLY A 68 10.43 -8.86 -7.48
CA GLY A 68 9.68 -10.03 -7.02
C GLY A 68 9.21 -10.01 -5.57
N ALA A 69 9.49 -8.94 -4.80
CA ALA A 69 9.01 -8.74 -3.44
C ALA A 69 7.97 -7.63 -3.37
N LEU A 70 7.06 -7.69 -2.38
CA LEU A 70 6.11 -6.62 -2.08
C LEU A 70 6.60 -5.83 -0.88
N HIS A 71 6.90 -4.56 -1.07
CA HIS A 71 7.32 -3.62 -0.03
C HIS A 71 6.12 -2.80 0.41
N ILE A 72 5.81 -2.87 1.71
CA ILE A 72 4.73 -2.11 2.32
C ILE A 72 5.33 -1.01 3.20
N SER A 73 4.78 0.19 3.10
CA SER A 73 5.10 1.31 3.98
C SER A 73 3.85 1.90 4.59
N VAL A 74 4.00 2.46 5.79
CA VAL A 74 2.92 3.12 6.53
C VAL A 74 3.42 4.48 6.97
N THR A 75 2.65 5.51 6.66
CA THR A 75 2.81 6.86 7.19
C THR A 75 1.60 7.14 8.06
N ALA A 76 1.79 7.52 9.32
CA ALA A 76 0.71 7.79 10.26
C ALA A 76 0.89 9.16 10.91
N GLU A 77 -0.22 9.83 11.22
CA GLU A 77 -0.23 11.11 11.95
C GLU A 77 -0.54 10.83 13.43
N PRO A 78 0.46 10.90 14.34
CA PRO A 78 0.26 10.53 15.74
C PRO A 78 -0.79 11.37 16.47
N GLY A 79 -1.01 12.63 16.05
CA GLY A 79 -2.04 13.48 16.64
C GLY A 79 -3.47 13.09 16.27
N VAL A 80 -3.64 12.32 15.18
CA VAL A 80 -4.94 11.85 14.69
C VAL A 80 -5.14 10.36 14.98
N LEU A 81 -4.06 9.56 14.94
CA LEU A 81 -4.06 8.14 15.25
C LEU A 81 -3.00 7.81 16.33
N PRO A 82 -3.32 8.02 17.62
CA PRO A 82 -2.39 7.76 18.73
C PRO A 82 -1.90 6.31 18.79
N GLU A 83 -2.73 5.35 18.40
CA GLU A 83 -2.43 3.92 18.31
C GLU A 83 -1.66 3.53 17.04
N GLY A 84 -1.26 4.49 16.21
CA GLY A 84 -0.63 4.24 14.91
C GLY A 84 0.64 3.39 14.98
N ALA A 85 1.34 3.41 16.12
CA ALA A 85 2.50 2.56 16.36
C ALA A 85 2.17 1.04 16.35
N ALA A 86 0.94 0.65 16.67
CA ALA A 86 0.50 -0.75 16.65
C ALA A 86 -0.01 -1.21 15.27
N PHE A 87 -0.15 -0.30 14.31
CA PHE A 87 -0.67 -0.58 12.97
C PHE A 87 0.19 -1.59 12.18
N PRO A 88 1.55 -1.50 12.18
CA PRO A 88 2.39 -2.46 11.46
C PRO A 88 2.18 -3.90 11.93
N ASP A 89 2.07 -4.12 13.25
CA ASP A 89 1.83 -5.46 13.81
C ASP A 89 0.46 -6.01 13.39
N GLY A 90 -0.57 -5.15 13.37
CA GLY A 90 -1.90 -5.51 12.87
C GLY A 90 -1.87 -5.91 11.41
N LEU A 91 -1.09 -5.20 10.59
CA LEU A 91 -0.92 -5.48 9.17
C LEU A 91 -0.20 -6.82 8.94
N LEU A 92 0.87 -7.08 9.68
CA LEU A 92 1.59 -8.37 9.62
C LEU A 92 0.66 -9.54 9.98
N ARG A 93 -0.10 -9.42 11.07
CA ARG A 93 -1.11 -10.43 11.44
C ARG A 93 -2.18 -10.63 10.37
N ALA A 94 -2.58 -9.58 9.67
CA ALA A 94 -3.53 -9.70 8.57
C ALA A 94 -2.95 -10.50 7.40
N PHE A 95 -1.69 -10.22 7.00
CA PHE A 95 -1.00 -10.99 5.98
C PHE A 95 -0.80 -12.46 6.38
N GLU A 96 -0.41 -12.73 7.62
CA GLU A 96 -0.26 -14.09 8.12
C GLU A 96 -1.56 -14.89 8.03
N ARG A 97 -2.70 -14.28 8.43
CA ARG A 97 -4.03 -14.90 8.32
C ARG A 97 -4.40 -15.18 6.86
N LEU A 98 -4.16 -14.24 5.96
CA LEU A 98 -4.42 -14.43 4.52
C LEU A 98 -3.55 -15.54 3.94
N ALA A 99 -2.26 -15.56 4.27
CA ALA A 99 -1.33 -16.59 3.80
C ALA A 99 -1.74 -17.98 4.31
N ALA A 100 -2.21 -18.10 5.56
CA ALA A 100 -2.74 -19.34 6.11
C ALA A 100 -3.99 -19.81 5.35
N ALA A 101 -4.93 -18.90 5.08
CA ALA A 101 -6.16 -19.21 4.34
C ALA A 101 -5.87 -19.70 2.91
N VAL A 102 -4.92 -19.08 2.20
CA VAL A 102 -4.50 -19.52 0.86
C VAL A 102 -3.93 -20.93 0.91
N ARG A 103 -3.05 -21.24 1.88
CA ARG A 103 -2.49 -22.59 2.04
C ARG A 103 -3.56 -23.66 2.28
N THR A 104 -4.57 -23.35 3.09
CA THR A 104 -5.68 -24.28 3.37
C THR A 104 -6.60 -24.48 2.15
N GLY A 105 -6.81 -23.43 1.34
CA GLY A 105 -7.62 -23.51 0.12
C GLY A 105 -6.95 -24.25 -1.03
N SER A 106 -5.62 -24.16 -1.14
CA SER A 106 -4.85 -24.87 -2.18
C SER A 106 -4.78 -26.39 -1.98
N GLY A 107 -5.04 -26.90 -0.76
CA GLY A 107 -5.07 -28.34 -0.47
C GLY A 107 -6.32 -29.08 -0.99
N ALA A 108 -7.45 -28.39 -1.15
CA ALA A 108 -8.71 -29.00 -1.57
C ALA A 108 -8.81 -29.25 -3.10
N GLY A 109 -7.90 -28.67 -3.89
CA GLY A 109 -7.89 -28.81 -5.36
C GLY A 109 -7.01 -29.95 -5.90
N SER A 110 -6.19 -30.60 -5.06
CA SER A 110 -5.21 -31.60 -5.52
C SER A 110 -5.66 -33.05 -5.37
N GLU A 111 -6.68 -33.36 -4.56
CA GLU A 111 -7.17 -34.74 -4.34
C GLU A 111 -8.22 -35.20 -5.38
N ALA A 112 -8.80 -34.29 -6.16
CA ALA A 112 -9.85 -34.61 -7.13
C ALA A 112 -9.33 -35.08 -8.50
N GLN A 113 -8.01 -35.14 -8.72
CA GLN A 113 -7.41 -35.48 -10.03
C GLN A 113 -6.42 -36.65 -9.93
N SER A 114 -6.74 -37.67 -9.14
CA SER A 114 -5.95 -38.91 -9.02
C SER A 114 -6.80 -40.18 -9.14
N GLY A 115 -7.92 -40.11 -9.86
CA GLY A 115 -8.80 -41.26 -10.07
C GLY A 115 -9.53 -41.17 -11.40
N THR A 116 -8.88 -41.60 -12.49
CA THR A 116 -9.42 -42.40 -13.60
C THR A 116 -8.33 -42.53 -14.67
N ALA A 117 -7.64 -43.66 -14.68
CA ALA A 117 -7.04 -44.29 -15.86
C ALA A 117 -6.87 -45.78 -15.56
#